data_AF-A0A0K9PIZ6-F1
#
_entry.id   AF-A0A0K9PIZ6-F1
#
_cell.length_a   1.000
_cell.length_b   1.000
_cell.length_c   1.000
_cell.angle_alpha   90.00
_cell.angle_beta   90.00
_cell.angle_gamma   90.00
#
_symmetry.space_group_name_H-M   'P 1'
#
loop_
_entity.id
_entity.type
_entity.pdbx_description
1 polymer ?
#
loop_
_entity_poly.entity_id
_entity_poly.type
_entity_poly.pdbx_seq_one_letter_code
_entity_poly.pdbx_strand_id
1 'polypeptide(L)' 'MDRILRPEGIVIFRDTVEMLVKIQTATEGMRWKSRIIDHESGPFNPEKILVAVKTYWTGNSAATVQSNSN' A
#
# COMPACT_ATOMS: atom_id res chain seq x y z
N MET A 1 -5.97 1.20 -21.00
CA MET A 1 -5.02 1.27 -19.88
C MET A 1 -5.30 0.11 -18.94
N ASP A 2 -4.32 -0.75 -18.71
CA ASP A 2 -4.49 -1.92 -17.84
C ASP A 2 -4.19 -1.57 -16.38
N ARG A 3 -5.07 -2.02 -15.49
CA ARG A 3 -4.96 -1.80 -14.04
C ARG A 3 -4.71 -3.16 -13.39
N ILE A 4 -3.46 -3.44 -13.03
CA ILE A 4 -3.08 -4.69 -12.35
C ILE A 4 -3.70 -4.74 -10.94
N LEU A 5 -3.82 -3.59 -10.27
CA LEU A 5 -4.33 -3.51 -8.90
C LEU A 5 -5.52 -2.55 -8.79
N ARG A 6 -6.67 -3.12 -8.38
CA ARG A 6 -7.87 -2.35 -8.01
C ARG A 6 -7.66 -1.65 -6.66
N PRO A 7 -8.41 -0.56 -6.36
CA PRO A 7 -8.42 -0.01 -5.01
C PRO A 7 -8.76 -1.08 -3.97
N GLU A 8 -8.16 -0.97 -2.79
CA GLU A 8 -8.18 -1.98 -1.72
C GLU A 8 -7.59 -3.34 -2.13
N GLY A 9 -6.98 -3.43 -3.32
CA GLY A 9 -6.24 -4.60 -3.76
C GLY A 9 -4.95 -4.79 -2.95
N ILE A 10 -4.58 -6.05 -2.76
CA ILE A 10 -3.41 -6.46 -1.98
C ILE A 10 -2.32 -6.95 -2.93
N VAL A 11 -1.08 -6.57 -2.65
CA VAL A 11 0.13 -7.14 -3.26
C VAL A 11 1.00 -7.72 -2.16
N ILE A 12 1.56 -8.89 -2.41
CA ILE A 12 2.47 -9.58 -1.50
C ILE A 12 3.83 -9.68 -2.20
N PHE A 13 4.86 -9.16 -1.56
CA PHE A 13 6.25 -9.31 -1.99
C PHE A 13 6.96 -10.26 -1.05
N ARG A 14 7.77 -11.16 -1.60
CA ARG A 14 8.65 -12.05 -0.85
C ARG A 14 10.06 -11.86 -1.39
N ASP A 15 10.94 -11.33 -0.55
CA ASP A 15 12.32 -11.03 -0.92
C ASP A 15 13.15 -10.82 0.36
N THR A 16 14.44 -10.57 0.19
CA THR A 16 15.35 -10.08 1.21
C THR A 16 14.85 -8.80 1.88
N VAL A 17 15.14 -8.67 3.17
CA VAL A 17 14.74 -7.48 3.96
C VAL A 17 15.20 -6.17 3.34
N GLU A 18 16.39 -6.12 2.73
CA GLU A 18 16.92 -4.91 2.09
C GLU A 18 16.03 -4.45 0.92
N MET A 19 15.58 -5.38 0.08
CA MET A 19 14.69 -5.07 -1.04
C MET A 19 13.29 -4.68 -0.55
N LEU A 20 12.77 -5.35 0.47
CA LEU A 20 11.46 -5.03 1.02
C LEU A 20 11.42 -3.63 1.65
N VAL A 21 12.49 -3.18 2.31
CA VAL A 21 12.57 -1.80 2.84
C VAL A 21 12.51 -0.78 1.70
N LYS A 22 13.20 -1.02 0.58
CA LYS A 22 13.13 -0.15 -0.62
C LYS A 22 11.72 -0.11 -1.21
N ILE A 23 11.06 -1.27 -1.30
CA ILE A 23 9.67 -1.38 -1.77
C ILE A 23 8.73 -0.66 -0.79
N GLN A 24 8.94 -0.80 0.52
CA GLN A 24 8.13 -0.15 1.54
C GLN A 24 8.14 1.38 1.34
N THR A 25 9.32 1.98 1.23
CA THR A 25 9.47 3.43 0.97
C THR A 25 8.77 3.85 -0.33
N ALA A 26 8.86 3.06 -1.40
CA ALA A 26 8.15 3.35 -2.64
C ALA A 26 6.62 3.28 -2.46
N THR A 27 6.11 2.27 -1.75
CA THR A 27 4.67 2.11 -1.49
C THR A 27 4.10 3.20 -0.59
N GLU A 28 4.88 3.69 0.38
CA GLU A 28 4.51 4.82 1.24
C GLU A 28 4.33 6.11 0.43
N GLY A 29 5.24 6.38 -0.52
CA GLY A 29 5.12 7.51 -1.46
C GLY A 29 3.88 7.42 -2.36
N MET A 30 3.42 6.19 -2.66
CA MET A 30 2.16 5.93 -3.37
C MET A 30 0.92 5.99 -2.47
N ARG A 31 1.08 6.28 -1.18
CA ARG A 31 0.04 6.26 -0.13
C ARG A 31 -0.60 4.90 0.07
N TRP A 32 0.13 3.82 -0.19
CA TRP A 32 -0.32 2.47 0.11
C TRP A 32 -0.01 2.14 1.57
N LYS A 33 -0.81 1.28 2.18
CA LYS A 33 -0.52 0.76 3.52
C LYS A 33 0.33 -0.49 3.37
N SER A 34 1.53 -0.52 3.90
CA SER A 34 2.42 -1.68 3.82
C SER A 34 2.96 -2.10 5.18
N ARG A 35 3.24 -3.40 5.33
CA ARG A 35 3.84 -3.99 6.54
C ARG A 35 4.76 -5.15 6.17
N ILE A 36 5.97 -5.16 6.74
CA ILE A 36 6.89 -6.29 6.66
C ILE A 36 6.58 -7.27 7.80
N ILE A 37 6.61 -8.56 7.49
CA ILE A 37 6.31 -9.67 8.39
C ILE A 37 7.43 -10.71 8.24
N ASP A 38 7.80 -11.34 9.36
CA ASP A 38 8.75 -12.44 9.37
C ASP A 38 8.24 -13.64 8.56
N HIS A 39 9.18 -14.33 7.92
CA HIS A 39 8.91 -15.59 7.25
C HIS A 39 8.67 -16.71 8.27
N GLU A 40 7.88 -17.73 7.90
CA GLU A 40 7.52 -18.86 8.79
C GLU A 40 8.73 -19.62 9.36
N SER A 41 9.88 -19.53 8.71
CA SER A 41 11.14 -20.14 9.19
C SER A 41 11.82 -19.36 10.32
N GLY A 42 11.24 -18.25 10.80
CA GLY A 42 11.70 -17.49 11.96
C GLY A 42 12.46 -16.18 11.63
N PRO A 43 12.89 -15.45 12.67
CA PRO A 43 13.43 -14.09 12.54
C PRO A 43 14.80 -14.04 11.84
N PHE A 44 15.55 -15.14 11.83
CA PHE A 44 16.89 -15.21 11.24
C PHE A 44 16.89 -15.48 9.72
N ASN A 45 15.73 -15.73 9.12
CA ASN A 45 15.66 -15.86 7.66
C ASN A 45 15.81 -14.46 7.03
N PRO A 46 16.76 -14.26 6.08
CA PRO A 46 16.91 -12.99 5.38
C PRO A 46 15.73 -12.66 4.47
N GLU A 47 15.00 -13.68 4.00
CA GLU A 47 13.73 -13.50 3.28
C GLU A 47 12.61 -13.16 4.25
N LYS A 48 11.84 -12.15 3.89
CA LYS A 48 10.68 -11.65 4.62
C LYS A 48 9.51 -11.50 3.65
N ILE A 49 8.35 -11.15 4.19
CA ILE A 49 7.15 -10.89 3.39
C ILE A 49 6.69 -9.46 3.63
N LEU A 50 6.46 -8.70 2.57
CA LEU A 50 5.82 -7.39 2.63
C LEU A 50 4.41 -7.51 2.06
N VAL A 51 3.42 -7.15 2.87
CA VAL A 51 2.03 -7.05 2.45
C VAL A 51 1.72 -5.58 2.24
N ALA A 52 1.31 -5.20 1.02
CA ALA A 52 0.93 -3.83 0.67
C ALA A 52 -0.52 -3.78 0.17
N VAL A 53 -1.29 -2.82 0.66
CA VAL A 53 -2.68 -2.58 0.30
C VAL A 53 -2.78 -1.22 -0.37
N LYS A 54 -3.31 -1.21 -1.60
CA LYS A 54 -3.55 0.02 -2.35
C LYS A 54 -4.74 0.76 -1.76
N THR A 55 -4.47 1.82 -1.03
CA THR A 55 -5.50 2.68 -0.44
C THR A 55 -6.38 3.27 -1.52
N TYR A 56 -7.70 3.21 -1.32
CA TYR A 56 -8.66 3.94 -2.13
C TYR A 56 -8.53 5.44 -1.85
N TRP A 57 -8.03 6.18 -2.84
CA TRP A 57 -7.93 7.63 -2.76
C TRP A 57 -9.04 8.27 -3.58
N THR A 58 -10.08 8.75 -2.90
CA THR A 58 -11.00 9.75 -3.45
C THR A 58 -10.38 11.11 -3.16
N GLY A 59 -9.77 11.75 -4.15
CA GLY A 59 -9.30 13.12 -4.01
C GLY A 59 -10.41 13.96 -3.40
N ASN A 60 -10.13 14.62 -2.28
CA ASN A 60 -11.08 15.27 -1.38
C ASN A 60 -12.14 16.06 -2.17
N SER A 61 -13.23 15.39 -2.51
CA SER A 61 -14.39 15.99 -3.15
C SER A 61 -15.29 16.38 -2.00
N ALA A 62 -14.82 17.34 -1.19
CA ALA A 62 -15.72 18.07 -0.32
C ALA A 62 -16.69 18.76 -1.27
N ALA A 63 -17.86 18.16 -1.46
CA ALA A 63 -18.96 18.77 -2.16
C ALA A 63 -19.24 20.09 -1.42
N THR A 64 -18.82 21.20 -2.04
CA THR A 64 -19.24 22.53 -1.63
C THR A 64 -20.76 22.55 -1.73
N VAL A 65 -21.44 22.33 -0.61
CA VAL A 65 -22.87 22.60 -0.49
C VAL A 65 -22.99 24.12 -0.56
N GLN A 66 -23.17 24.65 -1.77
CA GLN A 66 -23.63 26.01 -1.98
C GLN A 66 -25.10 26.05 -1.55
N SER A 67 -25.33 26.49 -0.31
CA SER A 67 -26.66 26.84 0.17
C SER A 67 -27.08 28.15 -0.51
N ASN A 68 -27.79 28.04 -1.63
CA ASN A 68 -28.54 29.15 -2.19
C ASN A 68 -29.82 29.32 -1.35
N SER A 69 -29.84 30.31 -0.46
CA SER A 69 -31.07 30.81 0.15
C SER A 69 -31.62 31.93 -0.74
N ASN A 70 -32.82 31.68 -1.24
CA ASN A 70 -33.70 32.59 -1.97
C ASN A 70 -34.27 33.68 -1.04
#